data_AF-A0A7S3U0Q9-F1
#
_entry.id   AF-A0A7S3U0Q9-F1
#
_cell.length_a   1.000
_cell.length_b   1.000
_cell.length_c   1.000
_cell.angle_alpha   90.00
_cell.angle_beta   90.00
_cell.angle_gamma   90.00
#
_symmetry.space_group_name_H-M   'P 1'
#
loop_
_entity.id
_entity.type
_entity.pdbx_description
1 polymer ?
#
loop_
_entity_poly.entity_id
_entity_poly.type
_entity_poly.pdbx_seq_one_letter_code
_entity_poly.pdbx_strand_id
1 'polypeptide(L)'
;AAWTNFAIYMWPTPWMIDHFSGRPNCMFRWAEWVVLVLTMAFVIDGSDSRHHLPPLYFALSQFFSTGMGMLLPFTTVPLIWAMLLICAVTLFSVLFVRTYNRAVDLKVLKHTLPNSAYHLCKAKLGLRLSMVVCFFWSGLVMAFSVDTLVRLVFDWSPQVQWGFCADCVIDAFCKMWYTSLVDEDSQAYP
;
A
#
# COMPACT_ATOMS: atom_id res chain seq x y z
N ALA A 1 -8.10 8.34 7.98
CA ALA A 1 -7.33 7.32 8.73
C ALA A 1 -8.05 6.91 10.01
N ALA A 2 -8.22 7.82 10.99
CA ALA A 2 -8.88 7.51 12.26
C ALA A 2 -10.35 7.05 12.10
N TRP A 3 -11.08 7.62 11.15
CA TRP A 3 -12.50 7.30 10.92
C TRP A 3 -12.77 5.87 10.47
N THR A 4 -11.92 5.28 9.63
CA THR A 4 -12.11 3.89 9.18
C THR A 4 -11.80 2.89 10.30
N ASN A 5 -10.72 3.12 11.04
CA ASN A 5 -10.39 2.31 12.21
C ASN A 5 -11.45 2.45 13.32
N PHE A 6 -11.97 3.66 13.52
CA PHE A 6 -13.12 3.92 14.39
C PHE A 6 -14.38 3.21 13.89
N ALA A 7 -14.66 3.26 12.58
CA ALA A 7 -15.83 2.60 12.00
C ALA A 7 -15.78 1.07 12.15
N ILE A 8 -14.59 0.48 11.98
CA ILE A 8 -14.37 -0.96 12.22
C ILE A 8 -14.56 -1.33 13.70
N TYR A 9 -14.23 -0.43 14.61
CA TYR A 9 -14.46 -0.65 16.04
C TYR A 9 -15.93 -0.49 16.45
N MET A 10 -16.63 0.51 15.88
CA MET A 10 -17.96 0.92 16.33
C MET A 10 -19.12 0.19 15.64
N TRP A 11 -18.92 -0.37 14.45
CA TRP A 11 -19.98 -1.08 13.72
C TRP A 11 -19.59 -2.53 13.42
N PRO A 12 -20.58 -3.44 13.35
CA PRO A 12 -20.34 -4.80 12.88
C PRO A 12 -19.86 -4.75 11.42
N THR A 13 -18.56 -4.92 11.21
CA THR A 13 -17.96 -4.97 9.88
C THR A 13 -17.93 -6.40 9.35
N PRO A 14 -18.09 -6.61 8.05
CA PRO A 14 -18.01 -7.94 7.46
C PRO A 14 -16.61 -8.53 7.62
N TRP A 15 -16.54 -9.68 8.29
CA TRP A 15 -15.34 -10.51 8.39
C TRP A 15 -15.50 -11.75 7.54
N MET A 16 -14.44 -12.15 6.85
CA MET A 16 -14.40 -13.41 6.11
C MET A 16 -13.12 -14.16 6.45
N ILE A 17 -13.24 -15.47 6.64
CA ILE A 17 -12.09 -16.33 6.89
C ILE A 17 -11.61 -16.85 5.54
N ASP A 18 -10.34 -16.63 5.25
CA ASP A 18 -9.71 -17.26 4.09
C ASP A 18 -9.71 -18.77 4.26
N HIS A 19 -10.33 -19.47 3.31
CA HIS A 19 -10.52 -20.92 3.36
C HIS A 19 -9.20 -21.69 3.41
N PHE A 20 -8.13 -21.14 2.80
CA PHE A 20 -6.84 -21.82 2.73
C PHE A 20 -5.95 -21.46 3.89
N SER A 21 -5.79 -20.16 4.20
CA SER A 21 -4.90 -19.73 5.28
C SER A 21 -5.53 -19.75 6.67
N GLY A 22 -6.86 -19.88 6.78
CA GLY A 22 -7.58 -19.72 8.04
C GLY A 22 -7.50 -18.29 8.61
N ARG A 23 -6.98 -17.32 7.85
CA ARG A 23 -6.82 -15.93 8.29
C ARG A 23 -8.16 -15.20 8.23
N PRO A 24 -8.62 -14.57 9.32
CA PRO A 24 -9.78 -13.69 9.27
C PRO A 24 -9.41 -12.34 8.66
N ASN A 25 -10.24 -11.88 7.73
CA ASN A 25 -10.06 -10.66 6.95
C ASN A 25 -11.24 -9.72 7.17
N CYS A 26 -10.96 -8.50 7.64
CA CYS A 26 -11.96 -7.45 7.75
C CYS A 26 -12.19 -6.82 6.36
N MET A 27 -13.28 -7.19 5.70
CA MET A 27 -13.52 -6.84 4.29
C MET A 27 -13.75 -5.35 4.06
N PHE A 28 -14.27 -4.64 5.06
CA PHE A 28 -14.40 -3.18 5.00
C PHE A 28 -13.04 -2.48 4.88
N ARG A 29 -12.01 -3.02 5.53
CA ARG A 29 -10.64 -2.51 5.44
C ARG A 29 -10.03 -2.78 4.08
N TRP A 30 -10.22 -3.98 3.55
CA TRP A 30 -9.77 -4.31 2.20
C TRP A 30 -10.41 -3.39 1.15
N ALA A 31 -11.71 -3.11 1.26
CA ALA A 31 -12.40 -2.20 0.36
C ALA A 31 -11.83 -0.76 0.44
N GLU A 32 -11.53 -0.27 1.66
CA GLU A 32 -10.82 1.01 1.83
C GLU A 32 -9.46 0.97 1.15
N TRP A 33 -8.65 -0.05 1.42
CA TRP A 33 -7.30 -0.16 0.88
C TRP A 33 -7.27 -0.20 -0.63
N VAL A 34 -8.16 -0.95 -1.28
CA VAL A 34 -8.23 -1.01 -2.75
C VAL A 34 -8.38 0.39 -3.37
N VAL A 35 -9.27 1.23 -2.83
CA VAL A 35 -9.45 2.61 -3.33
C VAL A 35 -8.27 3.49 -2.94
N LEU A 36 -7.81 3.37 -1.70
CA LEU A 36 -6.80 4.25 -1.15
C LEU A 36 -5.43 4.07 -1.81
N VAL A 37 -4.99 2.82 -2.04
CA VAL A 37 -3.70 2.55 -2.70
C VAL A 37 -3.68 3.14 -4.11
N LEU A 38 -4.81 3.09 -4.83
CA LEU A 38 -4.96 3.72 -6.13
C LEU A 38 -4.76 5.23 -6.02
N THR A 39 -5.47 5.89 -5.11
CA THR A 39 -5.39 7.34 -4.93
C THR A 39 -3.99 7.78 -4.49
N MET A 40 -3.39 7.12 -3.50
CA MET A 40 -2.06 7.47 -2.98
C MET A 40 -0.98 7.26 -4.04
N ALA A 41 -1.02 6.14 -4.78
CA ALA A 41 -0.09 5.86 -5.85
C ALA A 41 -0.27 6.81 -7.04
N PHE A 42 -1.52 7.18 -7.36
CA PHE A 42 -1.83 8.18 -8.38
C PHE A 42 -1.27 9.56 -8.01
N VAL A 43 -1.40 9.99 -6.75
CA VAL A 43 -0.83 11.27 -6.28
C VAL A 43 0.70 11.23 -6.32
N ILE A 44 1.32 10.12 -5.92
CA ILE A 44 2.79 9.94 -6.02
C ILE A 44 3.23 10.13 -7.48
N ASP A 45 2.58 9.45 -8.43
CA ASP A 45 2.93 9.58 -9.84
C ASP A 45 2.51 10.91 -10.47
N GLY A 46 1.40 11.49 -10.05
CA GLY A 46 0.95 12.82 -10.48
C GLY A 46 1.84 13.95 -9.97
N SER A 47 2.60 13.73 -8.89
CA SER A 47 3.55 14.72 -8.39
C SER A 47 4.74 14.93 -9.33
N ASP A 48 5.00 14.03 -10.28
CA ASP A 48 6.10 14.15 -11.24
C ASP A 48 5.58 14.16 -12.69
N SER A 49 5.43 15.35 -13.26
CA SER A 49 4.82 15.58 -14.59
C SER A 49 5.67 15.11 -15.78
N ARG A 50 6.82 14.46 -15.54
CA ARG A 50 7.84 14.21 -16.58
C ARG A 50 7.86 12.79 -17.12
N HIS A 51 7.11 11.87 -16.53
CA HIS A 51 7.05 10.52 -17.03
C HIS A 51 6.13 10.41 -18.25
N HIS A 52 6.62 9.77 -19.31
CA HIS A 52 5.87 9.52 -20.54
C HIS A 52 4.72 8.52 -20.36
N LEU A 53 4.80 7.68 -19.34
CA LEU A 53 3.72 6.78 -18.96
C LEU A 53 2.78 7.49 -17.99
N PRO A 54 1.45 7.42 -18.21
CA PRO A 54 0.48 8.06 -17.34
C PRO A 54 0.64 7.58 -15.89
N PRO A 55 0.41 8.45 -14.89
CA PRO A 55 0.44 8.11 -13.47
C PRO A 55 -0.49 6.94 -13.09
N LEU A 56 -1.41 6.63 -13.99
CA LEU A 56 -2.33 5.51 -13.91
C LEU A 56 -1.65 4.14 -13.88
N TYR A 57 -0.49 3.92 -14.51
CA TYR A 57 0.11 2.57 -14.55
C TYR A 57 0.53 2.09 -13.16
N PHE A 58 1.27 2.92 -12.43
CA PHE A 58 1.67 2.61 -11.06
C PHE A 58 0.43 2.47 -10.17
N ALA A 59 -0.51 3.42 -10.24
CA ALA A 59 -1.73 3.36 -9.47
C ALA A 59 -2.54 2.07 -9.70
N LEU A 60 -2.73 1.67 -10.96
CA LEU A 60 -3.43 0.44 -11.32
C LEU A 60 -2.68 -0.79 -10.82
N SER A 61 -1.36 -0.83 -10.88
CA SER A 61 -0.60 -1.97 -10.35
C SER A 61 -0.88 -2.21 -8.86
N GLN A 62 -0.97 -1.13 -8.08
CA GLN A 62 -1.22 -1.23 -6.63
C GLN A 62 -2.69 -1.53 -6.34
N PHE A 63 -3.62 -0.95 -7.11
CA PHE A 63 -5.05 -1.26 -7.08
C PHE A 63 -5.30 -2.76 -7.32
N PHE A 64 -4.75 -3.30 -8.41
CA PHE A 64 -4.93 -4.72 -8.76
C PHE A 64 -4.19 -5.64 -7.78
N SER A 65 -3.00 -5.26 -7.32
CA SER A 65 -2.29 -6.01 -6.28
C SER A 65 -3.15 -6.18 -5.02
N THR A 66 -3.68 -5.07 -4.51
CA THR A 66 -4.51 -5.06 -3.30
C THR A 66 -5.86 -5.74 -3.52
N GLY A 67 -6.46 -5.53 -4.70
CA GLY A 67 -7.69 -6.19 -5.11
C GLY A 67 -7.55 -7.71 -5.17
N MET A 68 -6.43 -8.23 -5.70
CA MET A 68 -6.16 -9.67 -5.69
C MET A 68 -6.03 -10.22 -4.27
N GLY A 69 -5.39 -9.48 -3.35
CA GLY A 69 -5.36 -9.82 -1.93
C GLY A 69 -6.74 -9.88 -1.29
N MET A 70 -7.61 -8.91 -1.60
CA MET A 70 -9.01 -8.88 -1.17
C MET A 70 -9.82 -10.08 -1.69
N LEU A 71 -9.46 -10.64 -2.85
CA LEU A 71 -10.16 -11.75 -3.47
C LEU A 71 -9.80 -13.12 -2.86
N LEU A 72 -8.68 -13.24 -2.15
CA LEU A 72 -8.21 -14.53 -1.59
C LEU A 72 -9.30 -15.27 -0.79
N PRO A 73 -10.02 -14.64 0.15
CA PRO A 73 -11.01 -15.35 0.97
C PRO A 73 -12.25 -15.83 0.20
N PHE A 74 -12.49 -15.34 -1.01
CA PHE A 74 -13.61 -15.77 -1.85
C PHE A 74 -13.26 -17.00 -2.70
N THR A 75 -11.99 -17.38 -2.75
CA THR A 75 -11.56 -18.52 -3.58
C THR A 75 -11.76 -19.84 -2.85
N THR A 76 -12.25 -20.83 -3.60
CA THR A 76 -12.42 -22.21 -3.13
C THR A 76 -11.48 -23.19 -3.85
N VAL A 77 -10.70 -22.70 -4.81
CA VAL A 77 -9.76 -23.49 -5.62
C VAL A 77 -8.32 -23.12 -5.24
N PRO A 78 -7.50 -24.07 -4.74
CA PRO A 78 -6.14 -23.76 -4.27
C PRO A 78 -5.25 -23.14 -5.34
N LEU A 79 -5.38 -23.61 -6.58
CA LEU A 79 -4.62 -23.08 -7.71
C LEU A 79 -4.95 -21.60 -7.97
N ILE A 80 -6.24 -21.22 -7.91
CA ILE A 80 -6.67 -19.83 -8.10
C ILE A 80 -6.17 -18.96 -6.96
N TRP A 81 -6.25 -19.45 -5.72
CA TRP A 81 -5.71 -18.75 -4.55
C TRP A 81 -4.20 -18.46 -4.70
N ALA A 82 -3.43 -19.49 -5.10
CA ALA A 82 -1.98 -19.34 -5.32
C ALA A 82 -1.67 -18.37 -6.47
N MET A 83 -2.40 -18.45 -7.59
CA MET A 83 -2.25 -17.52 -8.70
C MET A 83 -2.54 -16.06 -8.28
N LEU A 84 -3.62 -15.83 -7.53
CA LEU A 84 -3.94 -14.49 -7.02
C LEU A 84 -2.84 -13.96 -6.10
N LEU A 85 -2.32 -14.79 -5.20
CA LEU A 85 -1.24 -14.40 -4.30
C LEU A 85 0.04 -14.05 -5.09
N ILE A 86 0.44 -14.88 -6.05
CA ILE A 86 1.61 -14.64 -6.90
C ILE A 86 1.44 -13.34 -7.70
N CYS A 87 0.27 -13.16 -8.34
CA CYS A 87 -0.02 -11.95 -9.09
C CYS A 87 -0.05 -10.70 -8.19
N ALA A 88 -0.61 -10.81 -6.99
CA ALA A 88 -0.64 -9.72 -6.01
C ALA A 88 0.77 -9.27 -5.63
N VAL A 89 1.66 -10.23 -5.28
CA VAL A 89 3.05 -9.95 -4.93
C VAL A 89 3.86 -9.42 -6.12
N THR A 90 3.62 -9.96 -7.31
CA THR A 90 4.29 -9.49 -8.55
C THR A 90 3.92 -8.04 -8.84
N LEU A 91 2.63 -7.70 -8.77
CA LEU A 91 2.15 -6.34 -8.97
C LEU A 91 2.61 -5.39 -7.85
N PHE A 92 2.64 -5.87 -6.60
CA PHE A 92 3.21 -5.13 -5.48
C PHE A 92 4.68 -4.78 -5.74
N SER A 93 5.44 -5.69 -6.37
CA SER A 93 6.87 -5.50 -6.62
C SER A 93 7.18 -4.31 -7.55
N VAL A 94 6.21 -3.86 -8.37
CA VAL A 94 6.31 -2.64 -9.19
C VAL A 94 6.61 -1.41 -8.32
N LEU A 95 6.16 -1.38 -7.06
CA LEU A 95 6.44 -0.32 -6.11
C LEU A 95 7.93 -0.09 -5.87
N PHE A 96 8.71 -1.17 -5.73
CA PHE A 96 10.15 -1.08 -5.50
C PHE A 96 10.87 -0.58 -6.74
N VAL A 97 10.53 -1.13 -7.91
CA VAL A 97 11.08 -0.70 -9.20
C VAL A 97 10.80 0.79 -9.41
N ARG A 98 9.57 1.23 -9.14
CA ARG A 98 9.17 2.63 -9.28
C ARG A 98 9.90 3.56 -8.31
N THR A 99 10.01 3.15 -7.05
CA THR A 99 10.74 3.91 -6.01
C THR A 99 12.22 4.02 -6.37
N TYR A 100 12.84 2.95 -6.86
CA TYR A 100 14.22 2.94 -7.31
C TYR A 100 14.44 3.88 -8.50
N ASN A 101 13.61 3.80 -9.53
CA ASN A 101 13.70 4.67 -10.70
C ASN A 101 13.60 6.15 -10.31
N ARG A 102 12.68 6.50 -9.41
CA ARG A 102 12.58 7.87 -8.86
C ARG A 102 13.83 8.32 -8.13
N ALA A 103 14.46 7.43 -7.36
CA ALA A 103 15.70 7.75 -6.66
C ALA A 103 16.85 8.02 -7.65
N VAL A 104 16.91 7.25 -8.75
CA VAL A 104 17.88 7.47 -9.84
C VAL A 104 17.60 8.80 -10.55
N ASP A 105 16.35 9.05 -10.95
CA ASP A 105 15.96 10.29 -11.64
C ASP A 105 16.24 11.53 -10.78
N LEU A 106 15.99 11.45 -9.47
CA LEU A 106 16.29 12.54 -8.55
C LEU A 106 17.79 12.84 -8.47
N LYS A 107 18.66 11.81 -8.52
CA LYS A 107 20.12 12.02 -8.54
C LYS A 107 20.52 12.82 -9.77
N VAL A 108 20.00 12.46 -10.95
CA VAL A 108 20.27 13.19 -12.20
C VAL A 108 19.81 14.64 -12.09
N LEU A 109 18.58 14.88 -11.60
CA LEU A 109 18.04 16.24 -11.48
C LEU A 109 18.80 17.15 -10.55
N LYS A 110 19.34 16.61 -9.45
CA LYS A 110 20.17 17.37 -8.52
C LYS A 110 21.43 17.92 -9.17
N HIS A 111 21.92 17.26 -10.22
CA HIS A 111 23.09 17.73 -10.99
C HIS A 111 22.72 18.73 -12.09
N THR A 112 21.46 18.74 -12.55
CA THR A 112 21.02 19.57 -13.69
C THR A 112 20.28 20.84 -13.26
N LEU A 113 19.55 20.81 -12.14
CA LEU A 113 18.65 21.88 -11.72
C LEU A 113 19.11 22.53 -10.40
N PRO A 114 18.88 23.85 -10.22
CA PRO A 114 19.12 24.49 -8.94
C PRO A 114 18.20 23.93 -7.85
N ASN A 115 18.66 23.99 -6.59
CA ASN A 115 17.97 23.38 -5.46
C ASN A 115 16.54 23.88 -5.22
N SER A 116 16.22 25.10 -5.67
CA SER A 116 14.92 25.75 -5.58
C SER A 116 14.01 25.50 -6.79
N ALA A 117 14.46 24.77 -7.81
CA ALA A 117 13.64 24.50 -8.97
C ALA A 117 12.38 23.70 -8.57
N TYR A 118 11.21 24.20 -8.97
CA TYR A 118 9.91 23.58 -8.68
C TYR A 118 9.88 22.07 -9.02
N HIS A 119 10.39 21.70 -10.20
CA HIS A 119 10.47 20.30 -10.62
C HIS A 119 11.35 19.43 -9.71
N LEU A 120 12.45 19.99 -9.18
CA LEU A 120 13.31 19.25 -8.26
C LEU A 120 12.63 19.06 -6.90
N CYS A 121 11.90 20.06 -6.41
CA CYS A 121 11.12 19.95 -5.17
C CYS A 121 10.00 18.92 -5.30
N LYS A 122 9.24 18.95 -6.40
CA LYS A 122 8.20 17.95 -6.68
C LYS A 122 8.76 16.53 -6.85
N ALA A 123 9.92 16.36 -7.48
CA ALA A 123 10.60 15.07 -7.56
C ALA A 123 11.07 14.58 -6.17
N LYS A 124 11.56 15.46 -5.30
CA LYS A 124 11.91 15.13 -3.90
C LYS A 124 10.68 14.68 -3.13
N LEU A 125 9.55 15.40 -3.25
CA LEU A 125 8.30 15.03 -2.61
C LEU A 125 7.82 13.66 -3.09
N GLY A 126 7.74 13.45 -4.40
CA GLY A 126 7.30 12.19 -4.98
C GLY A 126 8.14 11.00 -4.49
N LEU A 127 9.46 11.18 -4.37
CA LEU A 127 10.33 10.16 -3.77
C LEU A 127 10.05 9.95 -2.27
N ARG A 128 9.89 11.03 -1.47
CA ARG A 128 9.55 10.91 -0.04
C ARG A 128 8.24 10.15 0.16
N LEU A 129 7.19 10.51 -0.58
CA LEU A 129 5.90 9.82 -0.55
C LEU A 129 6.04 8.34 -0.96
N SER A 130 6.77 8.06 -2.05
CA SER A 130 7.04 6.70 -2.53
C SER A 130 7.77 5.86 -1.48
N MET A 131 8.76 6.43 -0.77
CA MET A 131 9.49 5.74 0.28
C MET A 131 8.61 5.42 1.49
N VAL A 132 7.73 6.35 1.89
CA VAL A 132 6.77 6.11 2.99
C VAL A 132 5.85 4.95 2.64
N VAL A 133 5.19 4.98 1.46
CA VAL A 133 4.31 3.87 1.08
C VAL A 133 5.07 2.56 0.90
N CYS A 134 6.27 2.60 0.31
CA CYS A 134 7.12 1.41 0.16
C CYS A 134 7.44 0.77 1.52
N PHE A 135 7.83 1.57 2.50
CA PHE A 135 8.14 1.08 3.85
C PHE A 135 6.91 0.48 4.55
N PHE A 136 5.83 1.25 4.66
CA PHE A 136 4.66 0.79 5.42
C PHE A 136 3.89 -0.32 4.72
N TRP A 137 3.73 -0.28 3.40
CA TRP A 137 3.03 -1.34 2.68
C TRP A 137 3.85 -2.63 2.68
N SER A 138 5.18 -2.56 2.67
CA SER A 138 6.02 -3.74 2.92
C SER A 138 5.77 -4.32 4.32
N GLY A 139 5.57 -3.45 5.31
CA GLY A 139 5.15 -3.85 6.66
C GLY A 139 3.81 -4.59 6.67
N LEU A 140 2.80 -4.10 5.94
CA LEU A 140 1.50 -4.78 5.79
C LEU A 140 1.64 -6.15 5.12
N VAL A 141 2.38 -6.23 4.01
CA VAL A 141 2.62 -7.50 3.30
C VAL A 141 3.36 -8.49 4.18
N MET A 142 4.34 -8.03 4.97
CA MET A 142 5.06 -8.86 5.92
C MET A 142 4.15 -9.36 7.04
N ALA A 143 3.32 -8.50 7.64
CA ALA A 143 2.36 -8.90 8.67
C ALA A 143 1.35 -9.93 8.13
N PHE A 144 0.80 -9.70 6.93
CA PHE A 144 -0.05 -10.64 6.22
C PHE A 144 0.66 -11.99 6.02
N SER A 145 1.90 -11.96 5.54
CA SER A 145 2.65 -13.18 5.19
C SER A 145 2.99 -14.00 6.42
N VAL A 146 3.43 -13.35 7.51
CA VAL A 146 3.72 -14.02 8.78
C VAL A 146 2.44 -14.63 9.37
N ASP A 147 1.33 -13.89 9.42
CA ASP A 147 0.05 -14.42 9.93
C ASP A 147 -0.46 -15.60 9.11
N THR A 148 -0.39 -15.48 7.78
CA THR A 148 -0.77 -16.55 6.85
C THR A 148 0.11 -17.79 7.03
N LEU A 149 1.43 -17.63 7.07
CA LEU A 149 2.37 -18.74 7.22
C LEU A 149 2.23 -19.42 8.58
N VAL A 150 2.09 -18.65 9.66
CA VAL A 150 1.98 -19.25 11.00
C VAL A 150 0.69 -20.05 11.13
N ARG A 151 -0.42 -19.58 10.56
CA ARG A 151 -1.68 -20.34 10.52
C ARG A 151 -1.57 -21.60 9.66
N LEU A 152 -0.98 -21.49 8.47
CA LEU A 152 -0.81 -22.63 7.56
C LEU A 152 0.11 -23.73 8.12
N VAL A 153 1.21 -23.35 8.78
CA VAL A 153 2.23 -24.30 9.22
C VAL A 153 1.94 -24.86 10.62
N PHE A 154 1.39 -24.04 11.51
CA PHE A 154 1.21 -24.41 12.92
C PHE A 154 -0.25 -24.56 13.34
N ASP A 155 -1.20 -24.45 12.41
CA ASP A 155 -2.65 -24.47 12.68
C ASP A 155 -3.05 -23.50 13.82
N TRP A 156 -2.35 -22.36 13.87
CA TRP A 156 -2.46 -21.43 14.99
C TRP A 156 -3.67 -20.51 14.83
N SER A 157 -4.69 -20.67 15.67
CA SER A 157 -5.86 -19.79 15.69
C SER A 157 -5.94 -18.97 16.98
N PRO A 158 -5.26 -17.81 17.06
CA PRO A 158 -5.27 -16.99 18.26
C PRO A 158 -6.63 -16.32 18.48
N GLN A 159 -7.03 -16.16 19.76
CA GLN A 159 -8.23 -15.40 20.14
C GLN A 159 -8.12 -13.93 19.75
N VAL A 160 -6.92 -13.34 19.90
CA VAL A 160 -6.62 -11.98 19.47
C VAL A 160 -6.11 -12.02 18.04
N GLN A 161 -6.76 -11.27 17.15
CA GLN A 161 -6.34 -11.15 15.75
C GLN A 161 -5.16 -10.19 15.63
N TRP A 162 -3.97 -10.65 16.02
CA TRP A 162 -2.75 -9.84 16.04
C TRP A 162 -2.41 -9.26 14.65
N GLY A 163 -2.65 -10.03 13.57
CA GLY A 163 -2.43 -9.56 12.20
C GLY A 163 -3.29 -8.34 11.89
N PHE A 164 -4.55 -8.37 12.31
CA PHE A 164 -5.44 -7.21 12.19
C PHE A 164 -4.97 -6.01 13.05
N CYS A 165 -4.49 -6.25 14.27
CA CYS A 165 -3.93 -5.19 15.11
C CYS A 165 -2.69 -4.54 14.48
N ALA A 166 -1.78 -5.36 13.94
CA ALA A 166 -0.61 -4.88 13.21
C ALA A 166 -1.04 -4.05 11.99
N ASP A 167 -2.01 -4.54 11.22
CA ASP A 167 -2.59 -3.83 10.08
C ASP A 167 -3.13 -2.45 10.51
N CYS A 168 -3.85 -2.35 11.64
CA CYS A 168 -4.36 -1.07 12.17
C CYS A 168 -3.24 -0.06 12.42
N VAL A 169 -2.19 -0.51 13.09
CA VAL A 169 -1.09 0.35 13.56
C VAL A 169 -0.29 0.84 12.35
N ILE A 170 0.11 -0.09 11.48
CA ILE A 170 0.88 0.21 10.27
C ILE A 170 0.10 1.16 9.36
N ASP A 171 -1.20 0.90 9.16
CA ASP A 171 -2.09 1.74 8.37
C ASP A 171 -2.23 3.17 8.93
N ALA A 172 -2.42 3.30 10.24
CA ALA A 172 -2.53 4.61 10.90
C ALA A 172 -1.25 5.44 10.70
N PHE A 173 -0.08 4.85 10.96
CA PHE A 173 1.20 5.54 10.78
C PHE A 173 1.49 5.87 9.32
N CYS A 174 1.21 4.95 8.40
CA CYS A 174 1.34 5.18 6.97
C CYS A 174 0.54 6.40 6.52
N LYS A 175 -0.74 6.45 6.89
CA LYS A 175 -1.64 7.55 6.51
C LYS A 175 -1.20 8.88 7.13
N MET A 176 -0.89 8.90 8.43
CA MET A 176 -0.46 10.12 9.14
C MET A 176 0.81 10.71 8.52
N TRP A 177 1.81 9.87 8.25
CA TRP A 177 3.08 10.34 7.71
C TRP A 177 2.95 10.73 6.23
N TYR A 178 2.16 9.99 5.45
CA TYR A 178 1.89 10.38 4.07
C TYR A 178 1.19 11.75 4.00
N THR A 179 0.15 11.98 4.80
CA THR A 179 -0.56 13.27 4.81
C THR A 179 0.32 14.40 5.29
N SER A 180 1.16 14.20 6.30
CA SER A 180 2.04 15.27 6.80
C SER A 180 3.02 15.76 5.72
N LEU A 181 3.50 14.85 4.86
CA LEU A 181 4.37 15.19 3.73
C LEU A 181 3.64 15.99 2.64
N VAL A 182 2.38 15.65 2.38
CA VAL A 182 1.54 16.39 1.43
C VAL A 182 1.24 17.80 1.97
N ASP A 183 0.93 17.90 3.26
CA ASP A 183 0.64 19.18 3.91
C ASP A 183 1.88 20.09 3.93
N GLU A 184 3.06 19.57 4.27
CA GLU A 184 4.35 20.29 4.20
C GLU A 184 4.57 20.95 2.82
N ASP A 185 4.30 20.22 1.74
CA ASP A 185 4.50 20.72 0.37
C ASP A 185 3.45 21.78 -0.02
N SER A 186 2.19 21.57 0.38
CA SER A 186 1.11 22.54 0.11
C SER A 186 1.35 23.90 0.78
N GLN A 187 2.01 23.90 1.95
CA GLN A 187 2.37 25.12 2.66
C GLN A 187 3.63 25.79 2.07
N ALA A 188 4.53 25.00 1.49
CA ALA A 188 5.76 25.51 0.87
C ALA A 188 5.52 26.16 -0.51
N TYR A 189 4.46 25.76 -1.22
CA TYR A 189 4.13 26.23 -2.57
C TYR A 189 2.60 26.41 -2.74
N PRO A 190 2.03 27.55 -2.28
CA PRO A 190 0.60 27.85 -2.45
C PRO A 190 0.19 28.13 -3.90
#